data_AF-A0A3R9V9R5-F1
#
_entry.id   AF-A0A3R9V9R5-F1
#
_cell.length_a   1.000
_cell.length_b   1.000
_cell.length_c   1.000
_cell.angle_alpha   90.00
_cell.angle_beta   90.00
_cell.angle_gamma   90.00
#
_symmetry.space_group_name_H-M   'P 1'
#
loop_
_entity.id
_entity.type
_entity.pdbx_description
1 polymer ?
#
loop_
_entity_poly.entity_id
_entity_poly.type
_entity_poly.pdbx_seq_one_letter_code
_entity_poly.pdbx_strand_id
1 'polypeptide(L)'
;MASTPNPHARLALAELSVGLTVAQAAAAPKLFQLKKQVGEDVVVKLLVIILRAFVDSVRVAEKPDAADILELADTLAQTYTHDSVKDIILALKEARTNGTRFFNALDPARVYEIIRDYFTRKAQSLENQHLDRKAQAISQESVALHQLQQAAPRLVQSVALMIPDSHPNAQHLRDKLTLIKQKYRRGLVSMAQAEQQRYEVQQAIQRHPRPDWQPSEAAQQQITRRHQQATRRFAEKWGIVNT
;
A
#
# COMPACT_ATOMS: atom_id res chain seq x y z
N MET A 1 15.98 51.68 9.48
CA MET A 1 16.05 51.52 8.02
C MET A 1 16.18 50.04 7.69
N ALA A 2 15.04 49.37 7.45
CA ALA A 2 14.97 47.91 7.28
C ALA A 2 15.16 47.54 5.80
N SER A 3 16.42 47.45 5.36
CA SER A 3 16.77 46.96 4.03
C SER A 3 17.25 45.51 4.12
N THR A 4 16.30 44.58 4.00
CA THR A 4 16.56 43.34 3.26
C THR A 4 15.35 43.04 2.37
N PRO A 5 15.17 43.74 1.24
CA PRO A 5 14.40 43.19 0.16
C PRO A 5 15.38 42.34 -0.65
N ASN A 6 15.45 41.05 -0.39
CA ASN A 6 15.85 40.14 -1.46
C ASN A 6 14.56 39.84 -2.25
N PRO A 7 14.21 40.64 -3.29
CA PRO A 7 12.98 40.45 -4.04
C PRO A 7 12.94 39.05 -4.68
N HIS A 8 14.10 38.49 -5.04
CA HIS A 8 14.20 37.12 -5.56
C HIS A 8 13.77 36.07 -4.53
N ALA A 9 14.14 36.23 -3.25
CA ALA A 9 13.71 35.31 -2.21
C ALA A 9 12.19 35.35 -1.99
N ARG A 10 11.59 36.55 -2.08
CA ARG A 10 10.13 36.70 -1.98
C ARG A 10 9.40 36.11 -3.19
N LEU A 11 9.93 36.32 -4.40
CA LEU A 11 9.40 35.72 -5.62
C LEU A 11 9.48 34.19 -5.57
N ALA A 12 10.63 33.64 -5.18
CA ALA A 12 10.80 32.20 -5.02
C ALA A 12 9.83 31.60 -3.99
N LEU A 13 9.62 32.27 -2.84
CA LEU A 13 8.63 31.85 -1.86
C LEU A 13 7.19 31.94 -2.40
N ALA A 14 6.88 32.99 -3.16
CA ALA A 14 5.58 33.12 -3.81
C ALA A 14 5.35 31.97 -4.79
N GLU A 15 6.29 31.68 -5.67
CA GLU A 15 6.26 30.55 -6.61
C GLU A 15 6.07 29.21 -5.89
N LEU A 16 6.81 28.97 -4.81
CA LEU A 16 6.68 27.76 -3.99
C LEU A 16 5.31 27.63 -3.30
N SER A 17 4.63 28.76 -3.06
CA SER A 17 3.34 28.81 -2.39
C SER A 17 2.13 28.67 -3.34
N VAL A 18 2.33 28.88 -4.65
CA VAL A 18 1.27 28.78 -5.66
C VAL A 18 0.89 27.31 -5.83
N GLY A 19 -0.42 27.02 -5.76
CA GLY A 19 -0.94 25.66 -5.92
C GLY A 19 -0.56 24.67 -4.81
N LEU A 20 0.07 25.14 -3.73
CA LEU A 20 0.53 24.28 -2.64
C LEU A 20 -0.65 23.60 -1.91
N THR A 21 -0.63 22.26 -1.86
CA THR A 21 -1.66 21.45 -1.18
C THR A 21 -1.06 20.61 -0.05
N VAL A 22 -1.92 20.13 0.86
CA VAL A 22 -1.54 19.21 1.95
C VAL A 22 -0.86 17.94 1.41
N ALA A 23 -1.33 17.40 0.29
CA ALA A 23 -0.75 16.22 -0.33
C ALA A 23 0.68 16.48 -0.86
N GLN A 24 0.89 17.62 -1.51
CA GLN A 24 2.22 18.02 -1.99
C GLN A 24 3.20 18.29 -0.84
N ALA A 25 2.71 18.88 0.26
CA ALA A 25 3.52 19.09 1.46
C ALA A 25 3.85 17.75 2.16
N ALA A 26 2.90 16.84 2.24
CA ALA A 26 3.11 15.50 2.80
C ALA A 26 4.18 14.70 2.03
N ALA A 27 4.24 14.83 0.70
CA ALA A 27 5.23 14.18 -0.16
C ALA A 27 6.60 14.88 -0.22
N ALA A 28 6.71 16.11 0.31
CA ALA A 28 7.95 16.87 0.25
C ALA A 28 9.01 16.35 1.24
N PRO A 29 10.30 16.62 0.97
CA PRO A 29 11.39 16.26 1.88
C PRO A 29 11.18 16.80 3.28
N LYS A 30 11.39 15.95 4.29
CA LYS A 30 11.24 16.32 5.71
C LYS A 30 12.41 17.15 6.19
N LEU A 31 12.23 17.94 7.24
CA LEU A 31 13.28 18.77 7.81
C LEU A 31 14.52 17.95 8.18
N PHE A 32 14.37 16.77 8.78
CA PHE A 32 15.52 15.90 9.09
C PHE A 32 16.28 15.44 7.84
N GLN A 33 15.58 15.20 6.73
CA GLN A 33 16.18 14.80 5.46
C GLN A 33 16.95 15.98 4.85
N LEU A 34 16.36 17.18 4.90
CA LEU A 34 17.02 18.41 4.44
C LEU A 34 18.25 18.74 5.30
N LYS A 35 18.15 18.63 6.63
CA LYS A 35 19.31 18.81 7.54
C LYS A 35 20.48 17.90 7.15
N LYS A 36 20.19 16.65 6.78
CA LYS A 36 21.22 15.70 6.31
C LYS A 36 21.81 16.08 4.94
N GLN A 37 21.01 16.65 4.04
CA GLN A 37 21.43 16.96 2.67
C GLN A 37 22.20 18.29 2.56
N VAL A 38 21.72 19.34 3.22
CA VAL A 38 22.25 20.71 3.06
C VAL A 38 22.84 21.30 4.34
N GLY A 39 22.71 20.59 5.46
CA GLY A 39 23.17 21.06 6.77
C GLY A 39 22.09 21.80 7.55
N GLU A 40 22.22 21.76 8.88
CA GLU A 40 21.24 22.34 9.81
C GLU A 40 21.15 23.87 9.72
N ASP A 41 22.30 24.55 9.68
CA ASP A 41 22.38 26.01 9.56
C ASP A 41 21.63 26.55 8.33
N VAL A 42 21.75 25.84 7.19
CA VAL A 42 21.04 26.22 5.95
C VAL A 42 19.53 26.05 6.10
N VAL A 43 19.07 25.00 6.79
CA VAL A 43 17.64 24.78 7.05
C VAL A 43 17.08 25.87 7.98
N VAL A 44 17.80 26.23 9.04
CA VAL A 44 17.39 27.31 9.95
C VAL A 44 17.30 28.64 9.19
N LYS A 45 18.32 28.99 8.39
CA LYS A 45 18.29 30.20 7.53
C LYS A 45 17.08 30.22 6.59
N LEU A 46 16.73 29.08 5.98
CA LEU A 46 15.55 28.98 5.13
C LEU A 46 14.25 29.25 5.92
N LEU A 47 14.12 28.67 7.12
CA LEU A 47 12.97 28.90 7.98
C LEU A 47 12.86 30.36 8.43
N VAL A 48 13.98 31.00 8.77
CA VAL A 48 14.04 32.44 9.09
C VAL A 48 13.49 33.28 7.94
N ILE A 49 13.90 33.00 6.70
CA ILE A 49 13.43 33.72 5.51
C ILE A 49 11.91 33.54 5.34
N ILE A 50 11.39 32.32 5.54
CA ILE A 50 9.96 32.02 5.45
C ILE A 50 9.16 32.75 6.53
N LEU A 51 9.58 32.66 7.79
CA LEU A 51 8.94 33.34 8.92
C LEU A 51 8.97 34.85 8.74
N ARG A 52 10.10 35.41 8.30
CA ARG A 52 10.22 36.84 8.02
C ARG A 52 9.28 37.28 6.92
N ALA A 53 9.17 36.52 5.83
CA ALA A 53 8.23 36.83 4.76
C ALA A 53 6.77 36.81 5.25
N PHE A 54 6.41 35.89 6.16
CA PHE A 54 5.10 35.86 6.78
C PHE A 54 4.85 37.09 7.66
N VAL A 55 5.76 37.41 8.59
CA VAL A 55 5.69 38.59 9.48
C VAL A 55 5.59 39.89 8.68
N ASP A 56 6.34 40.01 7.58
CA ASP A 56 6.27 41.15 6.68
C ASP A 56 4.90 41.24 5.98
N SER A 57 4.29 40.10 5.65
CA SER A 57 2.98 40.05 4.97
C SER A 57 1.79 40.40 5.86
N VAL A 58 1.95 40.28 7.18
CA VAL A 58 0.92 40.57 8.18
C VAL A 58 0.98 42.05 8.57
N ARG A 59 -0.19 42.72 8.57
CA ARG A 59 -0.34 44.15 8.88
C ARG A 59 -0.67 44.34 10.37
N VAL A 60 0.36 44.36 11.21
CA VAL A 60 0.26 44.51 12.67
C VAL A 60 1.28 45.54 13.15
N ALA A 61 0.95 46.27 14.20
CA ALA A 61 1.79 47.34 14.76
C ALA A 61 3.04 46.78 15.44
N GLU A 62 2.87 45.80 16.34
CA GLU A 62 3.97 45.11 17.02
C GLU A 62 4.30 43.81 16.30
N LYS A 63 5.56 43.71 15.84
CA LYS A 63 6.08 42.57 15.10
C LYS A 63 7.23 41.94 15.88
N PRO A 64 7.43 40.62 15.78
CA PRO A 64 8.56 39.97 16.41
C PRO A 64 9.85 40.51 15.81
N ASP A 65 10.87 40.65 16.65
CA ASP A 65 12.16 41.17 16.23
C ASP A 65 12.97 40.11 15.46
N ALA A 66 14.21 40.43 15.09
CA ALA A 66 15.04 39.47 14.37
C ALA A 66 15.50 38.30 15.25
N ALA A 67 15.74 38.52 16.55
CA ALA A 67 16.17 37.50 17.48
C ALA A 67 15.03 36.51 17.75
N ASP A 68 13.82 37.01 17.97
CA ASP A 68 12.58 36.25 18.11
C ASP A 68 12.35 35.31 16.91
N ILE A 69 12.55 35.82 15.69
CA ILE A 69 12.39 35.02 14.46
C ILE A 69 13.47 33.94 14.35
N LEU A 70 14.71 34.25 14.75
CA LEU A 70 15.82 33.29 14.75
C LEU A 70 15.58 32.15 15.74
N GLU A 71 15.19 32.48 16.97
CA GLU A 71 14.89 31.51 18.03
C GLU A 71 13.69 30.64 17.65
N LEU A 72 12.64 31.24 17.10
CA LEU A 72 11.47 30.49 16.61
C LEU A 72 11.87 29.54 15.47
N ALA A 73 12.71 29.98 14.53
CA ALA A 73 13.16 29.13 13.43
C ALA A 73 13.96 27.92 13.92
N ASP A 74 14.85 28.11 14.89
CA ASP A 74 15.62 27.02 15.51
C ASP A 74 14.68 26.03 16.24
N THR A 75 13.76 26.56 17.05
CA THR A 75 12.75 25.76 17.76
C THR A 75 11.92 24.90 16.81
N LEU A 76 11.46 25.49 15.69
CA LEU A 76 10.70 24.76 14.66
C LEU A 76 11.55 23.68 13.99
N ALA A 77 12.82 23.97 13.69
CA ALA A 77 13.74 23.03 13.08
C ALA A 77 14.00 21.80 13.96
N GLN A 78 13.96 21.97 15.28
CA GLN A 78 14.19 20.90 16.26
C GLN A 78 12.89 20.14 16.60
N THR A 79 11.75 20.83 16.66
CA THR A 79 10.48 20.22 17.06
C THR A 79 9.82 19.47 15.91
N TYR A 80 9.72 20.08 14.73
CA TYR A 80 8.97 19.52 13.59
C TYR A 80 9.86 18.79 12.59
N THR A 81 10.81 18.00 13.10
CA THR A 81 11.82 17.27 12.29
C THR A 81 11.21 16.41 11.18
N HIS A 82 10.03 15.84 11.42
CA HIS A 82 9.34 14.89 10.53
C HIS A 82 8.35 15.56 9.57
N ASP A 83 8.18 16.88 9.65
CA ASP A 83 7.38 17.65 8.73
C ASP A 83 8.26 18.34 7.68
N SER A 84 7.63 18.85 6.62
CA SER A 84 8.36 19.51 5.53
C SER A 84 8.34 21.03 5.67
N VAL A 85 9.30 21.71 5.05
CA VAL A 85 9.27 23.18 4.90
C VAL A 85 7.97 23.65 4.24
N LYS A 86 7.46 22.86 3.28
CA LYS A 86 6.20 23.15 2.59
C LYS A 86 5.00 23.11 3.53
N ASP A 87 5.00 22.24 4.53
CA ASP A 87 3.95 22.22 5.55
C ASP A 87 3.93 23.52 6.36
N ILE A 88 5.10 24.03 6.74
CA ILE A 88 5.21 25.31 7.47
C ILE A 88 4.72 26.47 6.59
N ILE A 89 5.12 26.53 5.33
CA ILE A 89 4.62 27.54 4.38
C ILE A 89 3.10 27.47 4.25
N LEU A 90 2.54 26.25 4.16
CA LEU A 90 1.11 26.05 4.03
C LEU A 90 0.35 26.48 5.29
N ALA A 91 0.85 26.15 6.48
CA ALA A 91 0.29 26.58 7.77
C ALA A 91 0.19 28.11 7.85
N LEU A 92 1.28 28.80 7.51
CA LEU A 92 1.36 30.26 7.54
C LEU A 92 0.44 30.89 6.47
N LYS A 93 0.35 30.28 5.29
CA LYS A 93 -0.55 30.70 4.22
C LYS A 93 -2.01 30.57 4.66
N GLU A 94 -2.40 29.45 5.26
CA GLU A 94 -3.74 29.22 5.78
C GLU A 94 -4.11 30.25 6.85
N ALA A 95 -3.22 30.55 7.80
CA ALA A 95 -3.49 31.55 8.82
C ALA A 95 -3.74 32.94 8.23
N ARG A 96 -3.02 33.29 7.16
CA ARG A 96 -3.23 34.55 6.45
C ARG A 96 -4.57 34.59 5.69
N THR A 97 -5.01 33.48 5.10
CA THR A 97 -6.23 33.44 4.26
C THR A 97 -7.50 33.14 5.04
N ASN A 98 -7.42 32.33 6.10
CA ASN A 98 -8.57 31.80 6.84
C ASN A 98 -9.06 32.74 7.95
N GLY A 99 -8.71 34.02 7.89
CA GLY A 99 -9.29 35.06 8.75
C GLY A 99 -8.76 35.09 10.18
N THR A 100 -7.55 34.57 10.45
CA THR A 100 -6.89 34.80 11.74
C THR A 100 -6.64 36.30 11.89
N ARG A 101 -7.46 36.98 12.71
CA ARG A 101 -7.32 38.41 12.94
C ARG A 101 -6.16 38.64 13.90
N PHE A 102 -5.08 39.19 13.36
CA PHE A 102 -3.99 39.72 14.16
C PHE A 102 -4.37 41.15 14.55
N PHE A 103 -4.77 41.35 15.81
CA PHE A 103 -5.31 42.64 16.24
C PHE A 103 -4.21 43.70 16.41
N ASN A 104 -3.30 43.53 17.37
CA ASN A 104 -2.32 44.58 17.74
C ASN A 104 -0.86 44.11 17.77
N ALA A 105 -0.62 42.83 18.11
CA ALA A 105 0.71 42.24 18.20
C ALA A 105 0.75 40.84 17.56
N LEU A 106 1.88 40.52 16.96
CA LEU A 106 2.23 39.18 16.51
C LEU A 106 3.39 38.66 17.36
N ASP A 107 3.07 37.84 18.35
CA ASP A 107 4.05 37.19 19.23
C ASP A 107 4.58 35.90 18.56
N PRO A 108 5.88 35.54 18.69
CA PRO A 108 6.40 34.23 18.33
C PRO A 108 5.55 33.05 18.81
N ALA A 109 5.02 33.11 20.04
CA ALA A 109 4.14 32.09 20.59
C ALA A 109 2.89 31.90 19.73
N ARG A 110 2.32 32.98 19.20
CA ARG A 110 1.14 32.93 18.32
C ARG A 110 1.46 32.30 16.97
N VAL A 111 2.64 32.56 16.43
CA VAL A 111 3.10 31.92 15.18
C VAL A 111 3.29 30.42 15.40
N TYR A 112 3.86 30.04 16.54
CA TYR A 112 4.03 28.64 16.91
C TYR A 112 2.68 27.92 17.07
N GLU A 113 1.70 28.54 17.74
CA GLU A 113 0.34 28.01 17.86
C GLU A 113 -0.31 27.75 16.50
N ILE A 114 -0.21 28.71 15.57
CA ILE A 114 -0.73 28.57 14.20
C ILE A 114 -0.17 27.32 13.52
N ILE A 115 1.14 27.12 13.63
CA ILE A 115 1.84 25.99 13.03
C ILE A 115 1.41 24.68 13.70
N ARG A 116 1.34 24.65 15.03
CA ARG A 116 0.88 23.50 15.81
C ARG A 116 -0.55 23.09 15.46
N ASP A 117 -1.45 24.05 15.36
CA ASP A 117 -2.85 23.82 15.03
C ASP A 117 -3.00 23.25 13.63
N TYR A 118 -2.22 23.77 12.66
CA TYR A 118 -2.15 23.20 11.32
C TYR A 118 -1.70 21.73 11.35
N PHE A 119 -0.60 21.41 12.05
CA PHE A 119 -0.11 20.04 12.14
C PHE A 119 -1.10 19.10 12.81
N THR A 120 -1.84 19.58 13.79
CA THR A 120 -2.90 18.82 14.46
C THR A 120 -4.03 18.48 13.48
N ARG A 121 -4.50 19.47 12.70
CA ARG A 121 -5.52 19.23 11.65
C ARG A 121 -5.02 18.30 10.56
N LYS A 122 -3.76 18.46 10.13
CA LYS A 122 -3.12 17.58 9.15
C LYS A 122 -3.05 16.14 9.65
N ALA A 123 -2.64 15.92 10.90
CA ALA A 123 -2.58 14.59 11.50
C ALA A 123 -3.96 13.92 11.50
N GLN A 124 -4.99 14.62 11.96
CA GLN A 124 -6.38 14.14 11.94
C GLN A 124 -6.86 13.81 10.52
N SER A 125 -6.56 14.67 9.54
CA SER A 125 -6.92 14.40 8.15
C SER A 125 -6.22 13.17 7.58
N LEU A 126 -4.94 12.94 7.91
CA LEU A 126 -4.20 11.78 7.44
C LEU A 126 -4.67 10.49 8.13
N GLU A 127 -5.03 10.57 9.40
CA GLU A 127 -5.61 9.47 10.15
C GLU A 127 -6.96 9.06 9.54
N ASN A 128 -7.85 10.01 9.27
CA ASN A 128 -9.13 9.75 8.61
C ASN A 128 -8.94 9.10 7.23
N GLN A 129 -8.00 9.62 6.41
CA GLN A 129 -7.68 9.01 5.13
C GLN A 129 -7.13 7.59 5.26
N HIS A 130 -6.36 7.30 6.31
CA HIS A 130 -5.86 5.96 6.57
C HIS A 130 -7.00 5.01 6.94
N LEU A 131 -7.91 5.44 7.82
CA LEU A 131 -9.09 4.68 8.21
C LEU A 131 -10.01 4.40 7.01
N ASP A 132 -10.23 5.40 6.15
CA ASP A 132 -11.02 5.25 4.93
C ASP A 132 -10.40 4.22 3.98
N ARG A 133 -9.08 4.28 3.76
CA ARG A 133 -8.38 3.28 2.93
C ARG A 133 -8.48 1.89 3.52
N LYS A 134 -8.39 1.76 4.84
CA LYS A 134 -8.55 0.48 5.54
C LYS A 134 -9.96 -0.07 5.38
N ALA A 135 -10.99 0.77 5.53
CA ALA A 135 -12.38 0.40 5.32
C ALA A 135 -12.66 -0.04 3.86
N GLN A 136 -12.07 0.68 2.89
CA GLN A 136 -12.16 0.32 1.47
C GLN A 136 -11.48 -1.02 1.18
N ALA A 137 -10.29 -1.28 1.75
CA ALA A 137 -9.58 -2.55 1.57
C ALA A 137 -10.41 -3.73 2.11
N ILE A 138 -10.97 -3.62 3.33
CA ILE A 138 -11.86 -4.63 3.91
C ILE A 138 -13.09 -4.87 3.04
N SER A 139 -13.66 -3.79 2.48
CA SER A 139 -14.81 -3.89 1.58
C SER A 139 -14.44 -4.62 0.28
N GLN A 140 -13.27 -4.34 -0.30
CA GLN A 140 -12.78 -5.04 -1.49
C GLN A 140 -12.47 -6.51 -1.22
N GLU A 141 -11.86 -6.83 -0.08
CA GLU A 141 -11.60 -8.21 0.34
C GLU A 141 -12.90 -8.99 0.53
N SER A 142 -13.92 -8.40 1.17
CA SER A 142 -15.21 -9.07 1.34
C SER A 142 -15.91 -9.32 0.00
N VAL A 143 -15.86 -8.38 -0.94
CA VAL A 143 -16.36 -8.57 -2.31
C VAL A 143 -15.58 -9.67 -3.04
N ALA A 144 -14.25 -9.68 -2.94
CA ALA A 144 -13.41 -10.70 -3.56
C ALA A 144 -13.67 -12.09 -2.97
N LEU A 145 -13.84 -12.20 -1.65
CA LEU A 145 -14.23 -13.44 -0.97
C LEU A 145 -15.61 -13.93 -1.44
N HIS A 146 -16.58 -13.02 -1.57
CA HIS A 146 -17.91 -13.38 -2.06
C HIS A 146 -17.87 -13.86 -3.53
N GLN A 147 -17.08 -13.20 -4.38
CA GLN A 147 -16.85 -13.65 -5.76
C GLN A 147 -16.16 -15.02 -5.81
N LEU A 148 -15.17 -15.26 -4.95
CA LEU A 148 -14.53 -16.56 -4.81
C LEU A 148 -15.51 -17.62 -4.32
N GLN A 149 -16.36 -17.34 -3.33
CA GLN A 149 -17.38 -18.29 -2.87
C GLN A 149 -18.36 -18.67 -3.98
N GLN A 150 -18.73 -17.73 -4.86
CA GLN A 150 -19.59 -18.00 -6.01
C GLN A 150 -18.87 -18.76 -7.14
N ALA A 151 -17.59 -18.46 -7.38
CA ALA A 151 -16.80 -19.04 -8.46
C ALA A 151 -16.17 -20.40 -8.08
N ALA A 152 -15.82 -20.61 -6.82
CA ALA A 152 -15.19 -21.82 -6.29
C ALA A 152 -15.94 -23.10 -6.68
N PRO A 153 -17.27 -23.25 -6.52
CA PRO A 153 -17.95 -24.48 -6.91
C PRO A 153 -17.85 -24.76 -8.42
N ARG A 154 -17.83 -23.73 -9.27
CA ARG A 154 -17.65 -23.89 -10.72
C ARG A 154 -16.22 -24.29 -11.07
N LEU A 155 -15.24 -23.69 -10.39
CA LEU A 155 -13.83 -24.04 -10.57
C LEU A 155 -13.55 -25.48 -10.11
N VAL A 156 -14.06 -25.89 -8.95
CA VAL A 156 -13.96 -27.27 -8.46
C VAL A 156 -14.61 -28.26 -9.42
N GLN A 157 -15.78 -27.95 -9.98
CA GLN A 157 -16.39 -28.79 -11.02
C GLN A 157 -15.53 -28.88 -12.29
N SER A 158 -14.89 -27.78 -12.70
CA SER A 158 -14.01 -27.78 -13.87
C SER A 158 -12.72 -28.57 -13.63
N VAL A 159 -12.15 -28.50 -12.41
CA VAL A 159 -10.96 -29.26 -12.00
C VAL A 159 -11.30 -30.75 -11.85
N ALA A 160 -12.49 -31.10 -11.36
CA ALA A 160 -12.96 -32.48 -11.27
C ALA A 160 -13.13 -33.16 -12.65
N LEU A 161 -13.21 -32.37 -13.73
CA LEU A 161 -13.23 -32.86 -15.11
C LEU A 161 -11.84 -32.81 -15.78
N MET A 162 -10.82 -32.33 -15.06
CA MET A 162 -9.46 -32.24 -15.57
C MET A 162 -8.81 -33.63 -15.50
N ILE A 163 -8.72 -34.27 -16.67
CA ILE A 163 -8.06 -35.57 -16.82
C ILE A 163 -6.53 -35.33 -16.81
N PRO A 164 -5.76 -35.92 -15.88
CA PRO A 164 -4.30 -35.77 -15.85
C PRO A 164 -3.66 -36.26 -17.15
N ASP A 165 -2.61 -35.56 -17.64
CA ASP A 165 -1.85 -36.01 -18.83
C ASP A 165 -1.18 -37.37 -18.62
N SER A 166 -0.90 -37.74 -17.37
CA SER A 166 -0.37 -39.05 -16.98
C SER A 166 -1.41 -40.19 -17.01
N HIS A 167 -2.65 -39.92 -17.41
CA HIS A 167 -3.68 -40.93 -17.56
C HIS A 167 -3.50 -41.74 -18.86
N PRO A 168 -3.44 -43.09 -18.82
CA PRO A 168 -3.17 -43.90 -20.01
C PRO A 168 -4.18 -43.67 -21.14
N ASN A 169 -5.43 -43.33 -20.79
CA ASN A 169 -6.49 -43.00 -21.74
C ASN A 169 -6.87 -41.51 -21.76
N ALA A 170 -5.95 -40.60 -21.41
CA ALA A 170 -6.24 -39.16 -21.24
C ALA A 170 -6.92 -38.53 -22.46
N GLN A 171 -6.36 -38.78 -23.65
CA GLN A 171 -6.83 -38.19 -24.91
C GLN A 171 -8.23 -38.69 -25.28
N HIS A 172 -8.45 -40.00 -25.19
CA HIS A 172 -9.76 -40.60 -25.46
C HIS A 172 -10.86 -40.08 -24.51
N LEU A 173 -10.56 -39.90 -23.23
CA LEU A 173 -11.51 -39.35 -22.26
C LEU A 173 -11.83 -37.86 -22.54
N ARG A 174 -10.83 -37.07 -22.97
CA ARG A 174 -11.02 -35.67 -23.40
C ARG A 174 -11.90 -35.58 -24.65
N ASP A 175 -11.66 -36.45 -25.62
CA ASP A 175 -12.45 -36.52 -26.86
C ASP A 175 -13.89 -36.91 -26.54
N LYS A 176 -14.11 -37.89 -25.65
CA LYS A 176 -15.45 -38.28 -25.17
C LYS A 176 -16.20 -37.11 -24.51
N LEU A 177 -15.55 -36.35 -23.60
CA LEU A 177 -16.15 -35.16 -22.98
C LEU A 177 -16.49 -34.07 -24.01
N THR A 178 -15.62 -33.89 -25.01
CA THR A 178 -15.82 -32.93 -26.10
C THR A 178 -17.03 -33.31 -26.96
N LEU A 179 -17.16 -34.59 -27.31
CA LEU A 179 -18.30 -35.12 -28.05
C LEU A 179 -19.62 -35.00 -27.27
N ILE A 180 -19.61 -35.30 -25.96
CA ILE A 180 -20.80 -35.11 -25.10
C ILE A 180 -21.25 -33.64 -25.12
N LYS A 181 -20.30 -32.71 -24.98
CA LYS A 181 -20.58 -31.26 -25.02
C LYS A 181 -21.14 -30.81 -26.37
N GLN A 182 -20.60 -31.33 -27.47
CA GLN A 182 -21.10 -31.03 -28.82
C GLN A 182 -22.51 -31.59 -29.05
N LYS A 183 -22.77 -32.84 -28.65
CA LYS A 183 -24.09 -33.46 -28.80
C LYS A 183 -25.15 -32.74 -27.95
N TYR A 184 -24.83 -32.36 -26.72
CA TYR A 184 -25.72 -31.57 -25.88
C TYR A 184 -26.04 -30.20 -26.50
N ARG A 185 -25.04 -29.47 -26.99
CA ARG A 185 -25.26 -28.17 -27.69
C ARG A 185 -26.14 -28.29 -28.93
N ARG A 186 -26.10 -29.44 -29.60
CA ARG A 186 -26.93 -29.74 -30.78
C ARG A 186 -28.31 -30.31 -30.41
N GLY A 187 -28.63 -30.44 -29.13
CA GLY A 187 -29.90 -31.00 -28.66
C GLY A 187 -30.06 -32.52 -28.91
N LEU A 188 -28.97 -33.22 -29.24
CA LEU A 188 -28.98 -34.65 -29.59
C LEU A 188 -29.02 -35.56 -28.35
N VAL A 189 -28.88 -34.99 -27.15
CA VAL A 189 -28.91 -35.69 -25.86
C VAL A 189 -29.58 -34.79 -24.84
N SER A 190 -30.42 -35.36 -23.99
CA SER A 190 -31.04 -34.59 -22.90
C SER A 190 -30.01 -34.17 -21.85
N MET A 191 -30.35 -33.17 -21.04
CA MET A 191 -29.47 -32.70 -19.95
C MET A 191 -29.11 -33.84 -18.98
N ALA A 192 -30.11 -34.64 -18.58
CA ALA A 192 -29.91 -35.79 -17.70
C ALA A 192 -28.99 -36.86 -18.31
N GLN A 193 -29.14 -37.15 -19.60
CA GLN A 193 -28.28 -38.10 -20.31
C GLN A 193 -26.84 -37.60 -20.46
N ALA A 194 -26.66 -36.30 -20.71
CA ALA A 194 -25.33 -35.69 -20.79
C ALA A 194 -24.62 -35.69 -19.44
N GLU A 195 -25.34 -35.51 -18.33
CA GLU A 195 -24.81 -35.62 -16.96
C GLU A 195 -24.42 -37.05 -16.61
N GLN A 196 -25.26 -38.04 -16.94
CA GLN A 196 -24.96 -39.45 -16.72
C GLN A 196 -23.69 -39.88 -17.47
N GLN A 197 -23.54 -39.47 -18.74
CA GLN A 197 -22.33 -39.75 -19.53
C GLN A 197 -21.08 -39.06 -18.98
N ARG A 198 -21.21 -37.87 -18.37
CA ARG A 198 -20.09 -37.21 -17.69
C ARG A 198 -19.71 -37.93 -16.40
N TYR A 199 -20.68 -38.42 -15.64
CA TYR A 199 -20.45 -39.21 -14.43
C TYR A 199 -19.71 -40.52 -14.74
N GLU A 200 -20.08 -41.21 -15.83
CA GLU A 200 -19.33 -42.39 -16.31
C GLU A 200 -17.86 -42.07 -16.64
N VAL A 201 -17.61 -40.92 -17.29
CA VAL A 201 -16.24 -40.48 -17.58
C VAL A 201 -15.49 -40.16 -16.28
N GLN A 202 -16.14 -39.56 -15.29
CA GLN A 202 -15.54 -39.30 -13.97
C GLN A 202 -15.17 -40.60 -13.25
N GLN A 203 -16.03 -41.62 -13.28
CA GLN A 203 -15.69 -42.93 -12.73
C GLN A 203 -14.50 -43.57 -13.46
N ALA A 204 -14.39 -43.41 -14.77
CA ALA A 204 -13.26 -43.91 -15.55
C ALA A 204 -11.94 -43.17 -15.27
N ILE A 205 -11.98 -41.95 -14.73
CA ILE A 205 -10.80 -41.19 -14.28
C ILE A 205 -10.33 -41.68 -12.90
N GLN A 206 -11.25 -42.13 -12.05
CA GLN A 206 -10.92 -42.65 -10.73
C GLN A 206 -10.17 -43.98 -10.87
N ARG A 207 -8.87 -43.95 -10.63
CA ARG A 207 -8.06 -45.17 -10.56
C ARG A 207 -8.41 -45.89 -9.26
N HIS A 208 -9.10 -47.03 -9.36
CA HIS A 208 -9.18 -47.94 -8.24
C HIS A 208 -7.78 -48.53 -7.99
N PRO A 209 -7.27 -48.48 -6.74
CA PRO A 209 -6.03 -49.16 -6.41
C PRO A 209 -6.22 -50.65 -6.70
N ARG A 210 -5.30 -51.25 -7.47
CA ARG A 210 -5.31 -52.70 -7.71
C ARG A 210 -5.05 -53.39 -6.37
N PRO A 211 -6.02 -54.11 -5.77
CA PRO A 211 -5.82 -54.77 -4.49
C PRO A 211 -4.89 -55.98 -4.60
N ASP A 212 -4.75 -56.52 -5.82
CA ASP A 212 -3.88 -57.63 -6.21
C ASP A 212 -2.44 -57.21 -6.51
N TRP A 213 -2.17 -55.91 -6.65
CA TRP A 213 -0.82 -55.43 -6.94
C TRP A 213 0.01 -55.31 -5.67
N GLN A 214 0.96 -56.24 -5.51
CA GLN A 214 2.05 -56.11 -4.54
C GLN A 214 3.35 -55.77 -5.28
N PRO A 215 4.17 -54.82 -4.78
CA PRO A 215 5.47 -54.55 -5.39
C PRO A 215 6.37 -55.78 -5.27
N SER A 216 7.18 -56.06 -6.28
CA SER A 216 8.26 -57.05 -6.14
C SER A 216 9.26 -56.60 -5.06
N GLU A 217 9.93 -57.54 -4.39
CA GLU A 217 10.89 -57.19 -3.32
C GLU A 217 11.95 -56.17 -3.77
N ALA A 218 12.46 -56.32 -5.00
CA ALA A 218 13.40 -55.38 -5.60
C ALA A 218 12.80 -53.98 -5.79
N ALA A 219 11.53 -53.89 -6.19
CA ALA A 219 10.81 -52.63 -6.32
C ALA A 219 10.54 -52.01 -4.93
N GLN A 220 10.18 -52.83 -3.93
CA GLN A 220 9.97 -52.42 -2.55
C GLN A 220 11.24 -51.75 -1.99
N GLN A 221 12.41 -52.37 -2.18
CA GLN A 221 13.69 -51.81 -1.74
C GLN A 221 14.02 -50.47 -2.40
N GLN A 222 13.76 -50.32 -3.70
CA GLN A 222 13.95 -49.04 -4.41
C GLN A 222 13.01 -47.96 -3.90
N ILE A 223 11.74 -48.29 -3.65
CA ILE A 223 10.75 -47.37 -3.09
C ILE A 223 11.19 -46.90 -1.70
N THR A 224 11.61 -47.81 -0.83
CA THR A 224 12.12 -47.48 0.51
C THR A 224 13.35 -46.58 0.45
N ARG A 225 14.31 -46.86 -0.45
CA ARG A 225 15.49 -45.99 -0.65
C ARG A 225 15.10 -44.58 -1.10
N ARG A 226 14.17 -44.45 -2.05
CA ARG A 226 13.68 -43.14 -2.52
C ARG A 226 12.97 -42.38 -1.40
N HIS A 227 12.16 -43.06 -0.59
CA HIS A 227 11.51 -42.45 0.58
C HIS A 227 12.53 -41.97 1.60
N GLN A 228 13.51 -42.79 1.97
CA GLN A 228 14.58 -42.39 2.90
C GLN A 228 15.34 -41.16 2.38
N GLN A 229 15.67 -41.10 1.09
CA GLN A 229 16.32 -39.94 0.47
C GLN A 229 15.43 -38.69 0.50
N ALA A 230 14.14 -38.82 0.20
CA ALA A 230 13.19 -37.71 0.24
C ALA A 230 13.01 -37.17 1.67
N THR A 231 12.88 -38.06 2.66
CA THR A 231 12.78 -37.69 4.08
C THR A 231 14.04 -36.98 4.56
N ARG A 232 15.24 -37.43 4.14
CA ARG A 232 16.51 -36.73 4.44
C ARG A 232 16.54 -35.32 3.86
N ARG A 233 16.23 -35.17 2.57
CA ARG A 233 16.17 -33.84 1.92
C ARG A 233 15.17 -32.90 2.57
N PHE A 234 14.01 -33.43 2.99
CA PHE A 234 13.01 -32.65 3.71
C PHE A 234 13.55 -32.21 5.08
N ALA A 235 14.14 -33.12 5.85
CA ALA A 235 14.74 -32.83 7.15
C ALA A 235 15.85 -31.78 7.05
N GLU A 236 16.76 -31.91 6.07
CA GLU A 236 17.81 -30.95 5.78
C GLU A 236 17.25 -29.55 5.43
N LYS A 237 16.22 -29.49 4.56
CA LYS A 237 15.60 -28.23 4.14
C LYS A 237 14.94 -27.48 5.32
N TRP A 238 14.44 -28.21 6.31
CA TRP A 238 13.70 -27.64 7.44
C TRP A 238 14.47 -27.66 8.76
N GLY A 239 15.76 -28.05 8.75
CA GLY A 239 16.60 -28.09 9.95
C GLY A 239 16.12 -29.09 11.02
N ILE A 240 15.36 -30.11 10.63
CA ILE A 240 14.86 -31.14 11.55
C ILE A 240 16.00 -32.15 11.74
N VAL A 241 16.64 -32.12 12.90
CA VAL A 241 17.69 -33.10 13.24
C VAL A 241 17.01 -34.43 13.53
N ASN A 242 17.14 -35.39 12.60
CA ASN A 242 16.73 -36.77 12.85
C ASN A 242 17.73 -37.40 13.83
N THR A 243 17.37 -37.43 15.12
CA THR A 243 18.01 -38.30 16.13
C THR A 243 17.65 -39.76 15.90
#